data_AF-A0A661IAC6-F1
#
_entry.id   AF-A0A661IAC6-F1
#
_cell.length_a   1.000
_cell.length_b   1.000
_cell.length_c   1.000
_cell.angle_alpha   90.00
_cell.angle_beta   90.00
_cell.angle_gamma   90.00
#
_symmetry.space_group_name_H-M   'P 1'
#
loop_
_entity.id
_entity.type
_entity.pdbx_description
1 polymer ?
#
loop_
_entity_poly.entity_id
_entity_poly.type
_entity_poly.pdbx_seq_one_letter_code
_entity_poly.pdbx_strand_id
1 'polypeptide(L)' 'FSIRSIPTLMIFKEGKEVHRVSGALDETSLSQLVSQFF' A
#
# COMPACT_ATOMS: atom_id res chain seq x y z
N PHE A 1 7.01 -1.35 11.65
CA PHE A 1 5.85 -0.66 11.03
C PHE A 1 4.58 -0.60 11.87
N SER A 2 4.51 -1.18 13.09
CA SER A 2 3.33 -1.08 13.99
C SER A 2 2.00 -1.40 13.29
N ILE A 3 1.94 -2.53 12.58
CA ILE A 3 0.75 -3.00 11.87
C ILE A 3 -0.32 -3.38 12.90
N ARG A 4 -1.53 -2.82 12.78
CA ARG A 4 -2.65 -3.00 13.72
C ARG A 4 -3.87 -3.70 13.12
N SER A 5 -3.90 -3.86 11.80
CA SER A 5 -4.98 -4.52 11.06
C SER A 5 -4.43 -5.24 9.83
N ILE A 6 -5.09 -6.32 9.43
CA ILE A 6 -4.74 -7.11 8.24
C ILE A 6 -5.94 -7.24 7.29
N PRO A 7 -5.73 -7.17 5.96
CA PRO A 7 -4.44 -6.91 5.30
C PRO A 7 -3.98 -5.45 5.42
N THR A 8 -2.67 -5.20 5.29
CA THR A 8 -2.06 -3.86 5.19
C THR A 8 -1.03 -3.87 4.06
N LEU A 9 -1.11 -2.92 3.14
CA LEU A 9 -0.16 -2.68 2.07
C LEU A 9 0.70 -1.46 2.38
N MET A 10 1.98 -1.51 2.02
CA MET A 10 2.94 -0.44 2.27
C MET A 10 3.83 -0.26 1.03
N ILE A 11 4.06 1.00 0.63
CA ILE A 11 4.88 1.34 -0.51
C ILE A 11 6.15 2.03 -0.01
N PHE A 12 7.29 1.57 -0.52
CA PHE A 12 8.60 2.09 -0.19
C PHE A 12 9.29 2.64 -1.44
N LYS A 13 9.91 3.81 -1.31
CA LYS A 13 10.77 4.39 -2.34
C LYS A 13 12.09 4.81 -1.69
N GLU A 14 13.21 4.39 -2.29
CA GLU A 14 14.56 4.67 -1.76
C GLU A 14 14.73 4.29 -0.28
N GLY A 15 14.14 3.16 0.13
CA GLY A 15 14.21 2.66 1.51
C GLY A 15 13.33 3.40 2.53
N LYS A 16 12.50 4.36 2.10
CA LYS A 16 11.55 5.08 2.97
C LYS A 16 10.10 4.70 2.66
N GLU A 17 9.28 4.51 3.69
CA GLU A 17 7.83 4.34 3.55
C GLU A 17 7.23 5.63 3.00
N VAL A 18 6.57 5.56 1.85
CA VAL A 18 5.92 6.71 1.20
C VAL A 18 4.40 6.60 1.20
N HIS A 19 3.85 5.40 1.40
CA HIS A 19 2.41 5.19 1.45
C HIS A 19 2.02 3.94 2.24
N ARG A 20 0.81 3.95 2.81
CA ARG A 20 0.24 2.83 3.54
C ARG A 20 -1.28 2.77 3.33
N VAL A 21 -1.79 1.58 3.06
CA VAL A 21 -3.23 1.28 3.02
C VAL A 21 -3.52 0.14 4.00
N SER A 22 -4.57 0.27 4.79
CA SER A 22 -5.04 -0.78 5.71
C SER A 22 -6.45 -1.20 5.33
N GLY A 23 -6.70 -2.50 5.36
CA GLY A 23 -7.95 -3.11 4.91
C GLY A 23 -7.85 -3.75 3.54
N ALA A 24 -8.89 -4.50 3.17
CA ALA A 24 -8.96 -5.15 1.88
C ALA A 24 -9.09 -4.11 0.75
N LEU A 25 -8.38 -4.36 -0.36
CA LEU A 25 -8.46 -3.63 -1.60
C LEU A 25 -8.93 -4.59 -2.69
N ASP A 26 -9.84 -4.15 -3.54
CA ASP A 26 -10.18 -4.86 -4.76
C ASP A 26 -9.08 -4.67 -5.83
N GLU A 27 -9.17 -5.45 -6.91
CA GLU A 27 -8.19 -5.47 -7.99
C GLU A 27 -8.05 -4.12 -8.71
N THR A 28 -9.15 -3.40 -8.91
CA THR A 28 -9.13 -2.10 -9.59
C THR A 28 -8.40 -1.08 -8.74
N SER A 29 -8.75 -1.03 -7.46
CA SER A 29 -8.14 -0.12 -6.49
C SER A 29 -6.65 -0.44 -6.27
N LEU A 30 -6.28 -1.73 -6.27
CA LEU A 30 -4.87 -2.14 -6.21
C LEU A 30 -4.09 -1.74 -7.48
N SER A 31 -4.67 -1.93 -8.65
CA SER A 31 -4.03 -1.57 -9.92
C SER A 31 -3.78 -0.07 -10.00
N GLN A 32 -4.76 0.74 -9.61
CA GLN A 32 -4.62 2.19 -9.52
C GLN A 32 -3.54 2.60 -8.52
N LEU A 33 -3.50 1.93 -7.36
CA LEU A 33 -2.47 2.17 -6.35
C LEU A 33 -1.07 1.91 -6.93
N VAL A 34 -0.86 0.81 -7.66
CA VAL A 34 0.44 0.51 -8.28
C VAL A 34 0.82 1.57 -9.31
N SER A 35 -0.10 1.95 -10.21
CA SER A 35 0.15 2.97 -11.26
C SER A 35 0.45 4.38 -10.73
N GLN A 36 0.13 4.68 -9.47
CA GLN A 36 0.51 5.96 -8.86
C GLN A 36 1.98 6.03 -8.47
N PHE A 37 2.65 4.88 -8.30
CA PHE A 37 4.03 4.81 -7.81
C PHE A 37 5.02 4.19 -8.82
N PHE A 38 4.53 3.63 -9.92
CA PHE A 38 5.30 3.02 -11.02
C PHE A 38 4.77 3.49 -12.37
#